data_AF-A0A9E4G1T4-F1
#
_entry.id   AF-A0A9E4G1T4-F1
#
_cell.length_a   1.000
_cell.length_b   1.000
_cell.length_c   1.000
_cell.angle_alpha   90.00
_cell.angle_beta   90.00
_cell.angle_gamma   90.00
#
_symmetry.space_group_name_H-M   'P 1'
#
loop_
_entity.id
_entity.type
_entity.pdbx_description
1 polymer ?
#
loop_
_entity_poly.entity_id
_entity_poly.type
_entity_poly.pdbx_seq_one_letter_code
_entity_poly.pdbx_strand_id
1 'polypeptide(L)'
;IARRVKAALADGAESRITDMVGGDLEGIDAKIVGMAAAGGDDLAISNLAYAGRIIGMAIVTALLLFNPEIVVVGGGVTKTGELLFAPIRQAVADHILDSAFVQDLRIERAALGDDVALVGAAALVATAGGNIDISELDRRF
;
A
#
# COMPACT_ATOMS: atom_id res chain seq x y z
N ILE A 1 -5.55 -8.99 -0.18
CA ILE A 1 -6.12 -8.55 -1.48
C ILE A 1 -6.72 -9.73 -2.24
N ALA A 2 -5.92 -10.54 -2.95
CA ALA A 2 -6.43 -11.63 -3.81
C ALA A 2 -7.29 -12.66 -3.06
N ARG A 3 -6.81 -13.16 -1.92
CA ARG A 3 -7.54 -14.14 -1.09
C ARG A 3 -8.97 -13.70 -0.74
N ARG A 4 -9.19 -12.41 -0.44
CA ARG A 4 -10.52 -11.88 -0.07
C ARG A 4 -11.45 -11.82 -1.28
N VAL A 5 -10.91 -11.49 -2.46
CA VAL A 5 -11.68 -11.52 -3.72
C VAL A 5 -12.03 -12.95 -4.10
N LYS A 6 -11.07 -13.88 -4.05
CA LYS A 6 -11.31 -15.31 -4.29
C LYS A 6 -12.44 -15.84 -3.40
N ALA A 7 -12.41 -15.52 -2.11
CA ALA A 7 -13.47 -15.89 -1.17
C ALA A 7 -14.83 -15.29 -1.55
N ALA A 8 -14.89 -13.98 -1.84
CA ALA A 8 -16.14 -13.33 -2.22
C ALA A 8 -16.74 -13.89 -3.53
N LEU A 9 -15.91 -14.23 -4.52
CA LEU A 9 -16.35 -14.87 -5.76
C LEU A 9 -16.87 -16.30 -5.50
N ALA A 10 -16.22 -17.06 -4.62
CA ALA A 10 -16.70 -18.37 -4.20
C ALA A 10 -18.06 -18.30 -3.47
N ASP A 11 -18.32 -17.20 -2.77
CA ASP A 11 -19.59 -16.90 -2.10
C ASP A 11 -20.66 -16.33 -3.07
N GLY A 12 -20.37 -16.27 -4.37
CA GLY A 12 -21.32 -15.86 -5.41
C GLY A 12 -21.35 -14.37 -5.72
N ALA A 13 -20.34 -13.60 -5.30
CA ALA A 13 -20.24 -12.20 -5.72
C ALA A 13 -20.00 -12.09 -7.24
N GLU A 14 -20.68 -11.15 -7.88
CA GLU A 14 -20.43 -10.81 -9.28
C GLU A 14 -19.26 -9.83 -9.41
N SER A 15 -18.36 -10.09 -10.35
CA SER A 15 -17.24 -9.22 -10.67
C SER A 15 -16.66 -9.57 -12.03
N ARG A 16 -16.16 -8.57 -12.74
CA ARG A 16 -15.45 -8.77 -14.01
C ARG A 16 -14.12 -9.51 -13.85
N ILE A 17 -13.63 -9.64 -12.61
CA ILE A 17 -12.40 -10.37 -12.31
C ILE A 17 -12.48 -11.80 -12.82
N THR A 18 -13.65 -12.44 -12.73
CA THR A 18 -13.87 -13.80 -13.24
C THR A 18 -13.57 -13.91 -14.73
N ASP A 19 -14.02 -12.93 -15.53
CA ASP A 19 -13.74 -12.88 -16.96
C ASP A 19 -12.27 -12.58 -17.25
N MET A 20 -11.65 -11.68 -16.46
CA MET A 20 -10.24 -11.31 -16.60
C MET A 20 -9.28 -12.48 -16.36
N VAL A 21 -9.70 -13.49 -15.59
CA VAL A 21 -8.93 -14.72 -15.36
C VAL A 21 -9.44 -15.93 -16.16
N GLY A 22 -10.40 -15.73 -17.08
CA GLY A 22 -10.97 -16.82 -17.87
C GLY A 22 -11.64 -17.92 -17.03
N GLY A 23 -12.19 -17.57 -15.87
CA GLY A 23 -12.81 -18.51 -14.93
C GLY A 23 -11.81 -19.23 -14.00
N ASP A 24 -10.50 -19.12 -14.21
CA ASP A 24 -9.50 -19.66 -13.28
C ASP A 24 -9.28 -18.73 -12.09
N LEU A 25 -10.03 -18.95 -11.01
CA LEU A 25 -9.91 -18.16 -9.79
C LEU A 25 -8.52 -18.24 -9.16
N GLU A 26 -7.70 -19.25 -9.47
CA GLU A 26 -6.35 -19.32 -8.92
C GLU A 26 -5.41 -18.26 -9.51
N GLY A 27 -5.67 -17.85 -10.75
CA GLY A 27 -4.96 -16.76 -11.44
C GLY A 27 -5.18 -15.37 -10.85
N ILE A 28 -6.10 -15.20 -9.88
CA ILE A 28 -6.36 -13.90 -9.26
C ILE A 28 -5.18 -13.48 -8.37
N ASP A 29 -4.55 -12.37 -8.74
CA ASP A 29 -3.50 -11.70 -7.96
C ASP A 29 -3.88 -10.23 -7.64
N ALA A 30 -2.99 -9.53 -6.93
CA ALA A 30 -3.24 -8.12 -6.59
C ALA A 30 -3.25 -7.19 -7.81
N LYS A 31 -2.55 -7.54 -8.90
CA LYS A 31 -2.48 -6.74 -10.13
C LYS A 31 -3.82 -6.80 -10.85
N ILE A 32 -4.41 -7.98 -11.01
CA ILE A 32 -5.73 -8.17 -11.61
C ILE A 32 -6.80 -7.43 -10.81
N VAL A 33 -6.77 -7.54 -9.48
CA VAL A 33 -7.70 -6.79 -8.62
C VAL A 33 -7.52 -5.27 -8.79
N GLY A 34 -6.28 -4.79 -8.87
CA GLY A 34 -6.02 -3.37 -9.11
C GLY A 34 -6.54 -2.89 -10.48
N MET A 35 -6.33 -3.68 -11.53
CA MET A 35 -6.84 -3.39 -12.87
C MET A 35 -8.38 -3.40 -12.92
N ALA A 36 -9.02 -4.37 -12.26
CA ALA A 36 -10.47 -4.43 -12.17
C ALA A 36 -11.05 -3.20 -11.46
N ALA A 37 -10.43 -2.79 -10.34
CA ALA A 37 -10.84 -1.61 -9.59
C ALA A 37 -10.69 -0.32 -10.41
N ALA A 38 -9.58 -0.18 -11.15
CA ALA A 38 -9.38 0.94 -12.09
C ALA A 38 -10.43 0.95 -13.22
N GLY A 39 -10.96 -0.22 -13.59
CA GLY A 39 -12.06 -0.37 -14.53
C GLY A 39 -13.46 -0.14 -13.94
N GLY A 40 -13.58 0.20 -12.65
CA GLY A 40 -14.88 0.43 -11.99
C GLY A 40 -15.55 -0.81 -11.42
N ASP A 41 -14.81 -1.90 -11.15
CA ASP A 41 -15.37 -3.09 -10.51
C ASP A 41 -15.61 -2.88 -9.01
N ASP A 42 -16.87 -2.98 -8.58
CA ASP A 42 -17.29 -2.71 -7.19
C ASP A 42 -16.68 -3.67 -6.17
N LEU A 43 -16.54 -4.95 -6.52
CA LEU A 43 -15.90 -5.94 -5.65
C LEU A 43 -14.42 -5.59 -5.44
N ALA A 44 -13.72 -5.23 -6.52
CA ALA A 44 -12.32 -4.83 -6.46
C ALA A 44 -12.11 -3.53 -5.69
N ILE A 45 -12.95 -2.51 -5.94
CA ILE A 45 -12.92 -1.22 -5.24
C ILE A 45 -13.17 -1.42 -3.75
N SER A 46 -14.22 -2.15 -3.38
CA SER A 46 -14.54 -2.42 -1.97
C SER A 46 -13.45 -3.22 -1.26
N ASN A 47 -12.77 -4.12 -1.98
CA ASN A 47 -11.64 -4.87 -1.45
C ASN A 47 -10.38 -4.00 -1.23
N LEU A 48 -10.08 -3.06 -2.15
CA LEU A 48 -9.02 -2.07 -1.95
C LEU A 48 -9.34 -1.13 -0.78
N ALA A 49 -10.60 -0.67 -0.68
CA ALA A 49 -11.05 0.13 0.43
C ALA A 49 -10.92 -0.61 1.77
N TYR A 50 -11.26 -1.91 1.80
CA TYR A 50 -11.06 -2.75 2.98
C TYR A 50 -9.59 -2.87 3.38
N ALA A 51 -8.70 -3.09 2.42
CA ALA A 51 -7.26 -3.14 2.69
C ALA A 51 -6.72 -1.79 3.18
N GLY A 52 -7.17 -0.69 2.57
CA GLY A 52 -6.78 0.65 3.00
C GLY A 52 -7.23 0.95 4.43
N ARG A 53 -8.43 0.50 4.84
CA ARG A 53 -8.87 0.62 6.24
C ARG A 53 -7.96 -0.12 7.22
N ILE A 54 -7.57 -1.36 6.91
CA ILE A 54 -6.65 -2.13 7.75
C ILE A 54 -5.29 -1.44 7.85
N ILE A 55 -4.77 -0.95 6.72
CA ILE A 55 -3.49 -0.22 6.69
C ILE A 55 -3.60 1.06 7.53
N GLY A 56 -4.68 1.82 7.39
CA GLY A 56 -4.90 3.03 8.20
C GLY A 56 -4.89 2.75 9.70
N MET A 57 -5.52 1.66 10.15
CA MET A 57 -5.45 1.23 11.55
C MET A 57 -4.04 0.91 12.03
N ALA A 58 -3.24 0.25 11.18
CA ALA A 58 -1.84 -0.01 11.47
C ALA A 58 -1.03 1.30 11.57
N ILE A 59 -1.33 2.29 10.72
CA ILE A 59 -0.72 3.63 10.78
C ILE A 59 -1.09 4.34 12.08
N VAL A 60 -2.34 4.30 12.52
CA VAL A 60 -2.76 4.88 13.80
C VAL A 60 -1.96 4.26 14.96
N THR A 61 -1.75 2.94 14.93
CA THR A 61 -0.92 2.28 15.94
C THR A 61 0.53 2.76 15.89
N ALA A 62 1.11 2.91 14.70
CA ALA A 62 2.46 3.44 14.53
C ALA A 62 2.58 4.90 15.02
N LEU A 63 1.57 5.73 14.76
CA LEU A 63 1.50 7.11 15.26
C LEU A 63 1.54 7.17 16.79
N LEU A 64 0.73 6.35 17.45
CA LEU A 64 0.67 6.33 18.91
C LEU A 64 1.96 5.81 19.56
N LEU A 65 2.71 4.95 18.88
CA LEU A 65 3.95 4.36 19.41
C LEU A 65 5.20 5.20 19.11
N PHE A 66 5.27 5.81 17.92
CA PHE A 66 6.51 6.40 17.42
C PHE A 66 6.39 7.86 17.00
N ASN A 67 5.17 8.38 16.85
CA ASN A 67 4.90 9.72 16.33
C ASN A 67 5.73 10.11 15.08
N PRO A 68 5.72 9.30 14.00
CA PRO A 68 6.51 9.59 12.81
C PRO A 68 5.90 10.76 12.01
N GLU A 69 6.76 11.57 11.42
CA GLU A 69 6.36 12.65 10.49
C GLU A 69 5.98 12.10 9.10
N ILE A 70 6.49 10.92 8.72
CA ILE A 70 6.23 10.31 7.42
C ILE A 70 6.04 8.80 7.52
N VAL A 71 5.02 8.31 6.81
CA VAL A 71 4.77 6.89 6.61
C VAL A 71 4.80 6.61 5.11
N VAL A 72 5.76 5.80 4.69
CA VAL A 72 5.94 5.40 3.29
C VAL A 72 5.34 4.03 3.06
N VAL A 73 4.33 3.94 2.19
CA VAL A 73 3.66 2.69 1.83
C VAL A 73 4.24 2.17 0.52
N GLY A 74 4.82 0.96 0.56
CA GLY A 74 5.42 0.27 -0.58
C GLY A 74 4.60 -0.91 -1.10
N GLY A 75 5.11 -1.55 -2.15
CA GLY A 75 4.53 -2.75 -2.76
C GLY A 75 3.63 -2.48 -3.96
N GLY A 76 3.44 -3.50 -4.81
CA GLY A 76 2.77 -3.37 -6.11
C GLY A 76 1.32 -2.87 -6.04
N VAL A 77 0.59 -3.15 -4.96
CA VAL A 77 -0.79 -2.68 -4.77
C VAL A 77 -0.89 -1.16 -4.64
N THR A 78 0.18 -0.48 -4.22
CA THR A 78 0.18 0.99 -4.12
C THR A 78 0.04 1.69 -5.46
N LYS A 79 0.26 0.97 -6.57
CA LYS A 79 0.04 1.45 -7.94
C LYS A 79 -1.45 1.75 -8.22
N THR A 80 -2.38 1.32 -7.36
CA THR A 80 -3.81 1.68 -7.47
C THR A 80 -4.15 3.09 -7.00
N GLY A 81 -3.17 3.83 -6.46
CA GLY A 81 -3.31 5.25 -6.12
C GLY A 81 -4.45 5.51 -5.13
N GLU A 82 -5.28 6.51 -5.42
CA GLU A 82 -6.34 7.00 -4.52
C GLU A 82 -7.36 5.93 -4.12
N LEU A 83 -7.58 4.90 -4.93
CA LEU A 83 -8.43 3.75 -4.58
C LEU A 83 -7.94 3.01 -3.32
N LEU A 84 -6.64 3.12 -3.00
CA LEU A 84 -6.04 2.60 -1.78
C LEU A 84 -5.76 3.71 -0.76
N PHE A 85 -5.17 4.83 -1.21
CA PHE A 85 -4.68 5.88 -0.31
C PHE A 85 -5.79 6.73 0.33
N ALA A 86 -6.91 6.98 -0.35
CA ALA A 86 -8.02 7.69 0.26
C ALA A 86 -8.64 6.89 1.43
N PRO A 87 -8.94 5.58 1.28
CA PRO A 87 -9.37 4.75 2.42
C PRO A 87 -8.36 4.65 3.57
N ILE A 88 -7.04 4.70 3.27
CA ILE A 88 -6.01 4.76 4.32
C ILE A 88 -6.15 6.05 5.12
N ARG A 89 -6.15 7.20 4.44
CA ARG A 89 -6.26 8.52 5.10
C ARG A 89 -7.55 8.64 5.90
N GLN A 90 -8.67 8.16 5.33
CA GLN A 90 -9.95 8.17 6.02
C GLN A 90 -9.88 7.34 7.32
N ALA A 91 -9.35 6.11 7.25
CA ALA A 91 -9.25 5.27 8.43
C ALA A 91 -8.32 5.85 9.50
N VAL A 92 -7.25 6.55 9.12
CA VAL A 92 -6.40 7.28 10.07
C VAL A 92 -7.19 8.39 10.75
N ALA A 93 -7.89 9.22 9.97
CA ALA A 93 -8.69 10.33 10.50
C ALA A 93 -9.82 9.84 11.43
N ASP A 94 -10.45 8.71 11.10
CA ASP A 94 -11.57 8.15 11.86
C ASP A 94 -11.17 7.57 13.23
N HIS A 95 -9.89 7.17 13.40
CA HIS A 95 -9.46 6.38 14.57
C HIS A 95 -8.33 7.03 15.38
N ILE A 96 -7.75 8.14 14.91
CA ILE A 96 -6.75 8.86 15.69
C ILE A 96 -7.40 9.54 16.90
N LEU A 97 -6.77 9.44 18.07
CA LEU A 97 -7.32 9.97 19.32
C LEU A 97 -7.18 11.49 19.43
N ASP A 98 -6.13 12.05 18.84
CA ASP A 98 -5.84 13.47 18.83
C ASP A 98 -5.36 13.89 17.43
N SER A 99 -6.00 14.93 16.89
CA SER A 99 -5.64 15.53 15.61
C SER A 99 -4.19 16.04 15.53
N ALA A 100 -3.55 16.30 16.67
CA ALA A 100 -2.15 16.71 16.73
C ALA A 100 -1.21 15.68 16.07
N PHE A 101 -1.51 14.38 16.16
CA PHE A 101 -0.69 13.31 15.55
C PHE A 101 -0.74 13.30 14.01
N VAL A 102 -1.70 14.00 13.39
CA VAL A 102 -1.87 13.99 11.93
C VAL A 102 -1.61 15.35 11.28
N GLN A 103 -1.26 16.39 12.05
CA GLN A 103 -1.02 17.73 11.50
C GLN A 103 0.14 17.74 10.49
N ASP A 104 1.26 17.11 10.84
CA ASP A 104 2.46 17.06 10.00
C ASP A 104 2.69 15.68 9.36
N LEU A 105 1.77 14.75 9.57
CA LEU A 105 1.89 13.39 9.05
C LEU A 105 1.75 13.36 7.52
N ARG A 106 2.75 12.81 6.87
CA ARG A 106 2.72 12.52 5.43
C ARG A 106 2.58 11.03 5.18
N ILE A 107 1.53 10.63 4.47
CA ILE A 107 1.33 9.25 4.02
C ILE A 107 1.65 9.18 2.53
N GLU A 108 2.80 8.64 2.20
CA GLU A 108 3.39 8.73 0.87
C GLU A 108 3.53 7.36 0.21
N ARG A 109 3.50 7.33 -1.12
CA ARG A 109 3.88 6.13 -1.88
C ARG A 109 5.39 6.03 -1.96
N ALA A 110 5.93 4.82 -1.82
CA ALA A 110 7.35 4.56 -2.04
C ALA A 110 7.78 5.03 -3.46
N ALA A 111 8.75 5.95 -3.51
CA ALA A 111 9.22 6.56 -4.76
C ALA A 111 10.10 5.62 -5.59
N LEU A 112 10.89 4.77 -4.94
CA LEU A 112 11.85 3.87 -5.59
C LEU A 112 11.19 2.67 -6.29
N GLY A 113 9.89 2.45 -6.10
CA GLY A 113 9.14 1.41 -6.79
C GLY A 113 9.80 0.03 -6.67
N ASP A 114 10.02 -0.61 -7.81
CA ASP A 114 10.55 -1.97 -7.90
C ASP A 114 12.08 -2.02 -7.66
N ASP A 115 12.77 -0.87 -7.70
CA ASP A 115 14.22 -0.75 -7.47
C ASP A 115 14.60 -0.65 -5.99
N VAL A 116 13.63 -0.57 -5.08
CA VAL A 116 13.85 -0.33 -3.64
C VAL A 116 14.82 -1.34 -3.01
N ALA A 117 14.77 -2.61 -3.42
CA ALA A 117 15.65 -3.64 -2.89
C ALA A 117 17.10 -3.47 -3.37
N LEU A 118 17.27 -3.14 -4.65
CA LEU A 118 18.59 -2.93 -5.24
C LEU A 118 19.25 -1.67 -4.67
N VAL A 119 18.51 -0.56 -4.61
CA VAL A 119 18.98 0.69 -4.01
C VAL A 119 19.30 0.49 -2.53
N GLY A 120 18.47 -0.24 -1.78
CA GLY A 120 18.74 -0.56 -0.39
C GLY A 120 20.01 -1.39 -0.19
N ALA A 121 20.24 -2.39 -1.04
CA ALA A 121 21.46 -3.20 -1.00
C ALA A 121 22.71 -2.37 -1.33
N ALA A 122 22.63 -1.52 -2.35
CA ALA A 122 23.71 -0.60 -2.72
C ALA A 122 24.01 0.38 -1.58
N ALA A 123 22.96 0.98 -0.98
CA ALA A 123 23.09 1.89 0.14
C ALA A 123 23.70 1.21 1.37
N LEU A 124 23.34 -0.04 1.66
CA LEU A 124 23.92 -0.79 2.78
C LEU A 124 25.44 -0.96 2.64
N VAL A 125 25.93 -1.27 1.43
CA VAL A 125 27.37 -1.38 1.16
C VAL A 125 28.03 -0.01 1.16
N ALA A 126 27.43 0.98 0.49
CA ALA A 126 27.98 2.33 0.36
C ALA A 126 28.09 3.05 1.72
N THR A 127 27.15 2.80 2.62
CA THR A 127 27.16 3.35 3.98
C THR A 127 28.01 2.53 4.97
N ALA A 128 28.72 1.50 4.51
CA ALA A 128 29.46 0.57 5.36
C ALA A 128 28.61 -0.01 6.51
N GLY A 129 27.37 -0.41 6.19
CA GLY A 129 26.41 -0.93 7.17
C GLY A 129 25.72 0.15 8.00
N GLY A 130 25.65 1.40 7.53
CA GLY A 130 25.10 2.55 8.25
C GLY A 130 26.10 3.33 9.11
N ASN A 131 27.40 3.05 8.98
CA ASN A 131 28.46 3.80 9.66
C ASN A 131 28.81 5.13 8.95
N ILE A 132 28.40 5.30 7.70
CA ILE A 132 28.53 6.53 6.93
C ILE A 132 27.11 7.05 6.66
N ASP A 133 26.89 8.34 6.87
CA ASP A 133 25.60 8.96 6.62
C ASP A 133 25.28 8.94 5.12
N ILE A 134 24.05 8.54 4.77
CA ILE A 134 23.63 8.46 3.37
C ILE A 134 23.63 9.83 2.67
N SER A 135 23.50 10.93 3.42
CA SER A 135 23.60 12.30 2.92
C SER A 135 25.03 12.73 2.57
N GLU A 136 26.04 12.03 3.09
CA GLU A 136 27.46 12.24 2.78
C GLU A 136 27.90 11.46 1.52
N LEU A 137 27.07 10.55 1.02
CA LEU A 137 27.32 9.89 -0.26
C LEU A 137 27.16 10.91 -1.39
N ASP A 138 28.24 11.13 -2.15
CA ASP A 138 28.23 11.99 -3.33
C ASP A 138 27.08 11.58 -4.27
N ARG A 139 26.33 12.55 -4.83
CA ARG A 139 25.09 12.34 -5.62
C ARG A 139 25.30 11.62 -6.96
N ARG A 140 26.32 10.79 -7.10
CA ARG A 140 26.64 10.02 -8.31
C ARG A 140 25.83 8.73 -8.45
N PHE A 141 24.70 8.63 -7.73
CA PHE A 141 23.70 7.58 -7.88
C PHE A 141 22.42 8.16 -8.48
#